data_AF-A0A7J9G9F9-F1
#
_entry.id   AF-A0A7J9G9F9-F1
#
_cell.length_a   1.000
_cell.length_b   1.000
_cell.length_c   1.000
_cell.angle_alpha   90.00
_cell.angle_beta   90.00
_cell.angle_gamma   90.00
#
_symmetry.space_group_name_H-M   'P 1'
#
loop_
_entity.id
_entity.type
_entity.pdbx_description
1 polymer ?
#
loop_
_entity_poly.entity_id
_entity_poly.type
_entity_poly.pdbx_seq_one_letter_code
_entity_poly.pdbx_strand_id
1 'polypeptide(L)' 'MTLADDVNLEEFVMTKDEFSGADIKAICTEAGLLALRERRMKVTHADFKKAKEKVMFKKKEGVPEGLY' A
#
# COMPACT_ATOMS: atom_id res chain seq x y z
N MET A 1 2.04 12.15 -8.15
CA MET A 1 0.82 11.44 -7.74
C MET A 1 -0.20 12.48 -7.34
N THR A 2 -1.39 12.46 -7.92
CA THR A 2 -2.49 13.34 -7.50
C THR A 2 -3.39 12.53 -6.58
N LEU A 3 -3.63 13.06 -5.37
CA LEU A 3 -4.49 12.43 -4.38
C LEU A 3 -5.94 12.92 -4.53
N ALA A 4 -6.89 12.05 -4.22
CA ALA A 4 -8.25 12.46 -3.96
C ALA A 4 -8.36 13.06 -2.55
N ASP A 5 -9.38 13.90 -2.34
CA ASP A 5 -9.52 14.69 -1.12
C ASP A 5 -9.93 13.83 0.09
N ASP A 6 -10.36 12.58 -0.15
CA ASP A 6 -10.77 11.58 0.85
C ASP A 6 -9.60 10.76 1.41
N VAL A 7 -8.37 10.98 0.93
CA VAL A 7 -7.19 10.22 1.37
C VAL A 7 -6.75 10.66 2.76
N ASN A 8 -6.87 9.76 3.74
CA ASN A 8 -6.36 9.97 5.10
C ASN A 8 -5.04 9.22 5.32
N LEU A 9 -3.92 9.93 5.22
CA LEU A 9 -2.60 9.32 5.39
C LEU A 9 -2.29 8.92 6.85
N GLU A 10 -2.90 9.58 7.84
CA GLU A 10 -2.67 9.29 9.25
C GLU A 10 -3.09 7.87 9.63
N GLU A 11 -4.11 7.32 8.95
CA GLU A 11 -4.56 5.93 9.14
C GLU A 11 -3.42 4.92 8.88
N PHE A 12 -2.56 5.20 7.89
CA PHE A 12 -1.44 4.31 7.53
C PHE A 12 -0.20 4.54 8.38
N VAL A 13 -0.02 5.74 8.92
CA VAL A 13 1.11 6.07 9.82
C VAL A 13 0.87 5.52 11.22
N MET A 14 -0.37 5.57 11.70
CA MET A 14 -0.75 5.10 13.03
C MET A 14 -0.87 3.58 13.13
N THR A 15 -0.85 2.86 12.01
CA THR A 15 -0.85 1.39 12.05
C THR A 15 0.46 0.87 12.62
N LYS A 16 0.39 -0.11 13.53
CA LYS A 16 1.54 -0.76 14.18
C LYS A 16 2.31 -1.72 13.25
N ASP A 17 2.26 -1.48 11.95
CA ASP A 17 2.92 -2.33 10.97
C ASP A 17 4.40 -1.95 10.88
N GLU A 18 5.28 -2.94 10.83
CA GLU A 18 6.73 -2.73 10.65
C GLU A 18 7.04 -2.48 9.16
N PHE A 19 6.84 -1.24 8.73
CA PHE A 19 7.21 -0.79 7.39
C PHE A 19 8.63 -0.26 7.34
N SER A 20 9.39 -0.74 6.37
CA SER A 20 10.61 -0.06 5.91
C SER A 20 10.28 1.07 4.93
N GLY A 21 11.22 1.98 4.68
CA GLY A 21 11.05 3.00 3.64
C GLY A 21 10.83 2.41 2.24
N ALA A 22 11.35 1.20 1.99
CA ALA A 22 11.10 0.46 0.75
C ALA A 22 9.65 -0.03 0.66
N ASP A 23 9.06 -0.49 1.77
CA ASP A 23 7.66 -0.90 1.84
C ASP A 23 6.74 0.28 1.53
N ILE A 24 7.00 1.45 2.12
CA ILE A 24 6.23 2.68 1.87
C ILE A 24 6.29 3.05 0.38
N LYS A 25 7.48 3.01 -0.23
CA LYS A 25 7.65 3.28 -1.67
C LYS A 25 6.88 2.27 -2.53
N ALA A 26 6.91 0.99 -2.17
CA ALA A 26 6.19 -0.05 -2.88
C ALA A 26 4.67 0.16 -2.80
N ILE A 27 4.15 0.53 -1.62
CA ILE A 27 2.72 0.84 -1.41
C ILE A 27 2.29 2.02 -2.28
N CYS A 28 3.04 3.13 -2.28
CA CYS A 28 2.72 4.30 -3.12
C CYS A 28 2.76 3.97 -4.62
N THR A 29 3.70 3.13 -5.05
CA THR A 29 3.82 2.71 -6.46
C THR A 29 2.64 1.85 -6.87
N GLU A 30 2.26 0.88 -6.03
CA GLU A 30 1.13 -0.02 -6.28
C GLU A 30 -0.21 0.73 -6.24
N ALA A 31 -0.41 1.69 -5.32
CA ALA A 31 -1.61 2.52 -5.28
C ALA A 31 -1.79 3.36 -6.56
N GLY A 32 -0.69 3.92 -7.10
CA GLY A 32 -0.70 4.60 -8.39
C GLY A 32 -1.05 3.66 -9.56
N LEU A 33 -0.50 2.45 -9.57
CA LEU A 33 -0.82 1.42 -10.57
C LEU A 33 -2.28 0.99 -10.53
N LEU A 34 -2.88 0.86 -9.34
CA LEU A 34 -4.29 0.54 -9.17
C LEU A 34 -5.20 1.63 -9.74
N ALA A 35 -4.89 2.91 -9.45
CA ALA A 35 -5.63 4.03 -10.02
C ALA A 35 -5.55 4.05 -11.56
N LEU A 36 -4.36 3.84 -12.12
CA LEU A 36 -4.17 3.76 -13.58
C LEU A 36 -4.92 2.59 -14.21
N ARG A 37 -4.96 1.44 -13.55
CA ARG A 37 -5.69 0.24 -14.02
C ARG A 37 -7.19 0.50 -14.14
N GLU A 38 -7.74 1.32 -13.25
CA GLU A 38 -9.13 1.78 -13.28
C GLU A 38 -9.34 3.05 -14.12
N ARG A 39 -8.34 3.48 -14.90
CA ARG A 39 -8.36 4.68 -15.75
C ARG A 39 -8.64 5.98 -14.97
N ARG A 40 -8.22 6.04 -13.71
CA ARG A 40 -8.32 7.23 -12.85
C ARG A 40 -6.99 7.97 -12.79
N MET A 41 -7.06 9.30 -12.69
CA MET A 41 -5.89 10.19 -12.53
C MET A 41 -5.65 10.64 -11.08
N LYS A 42 -6.60 10.35 -10.20
CA LYS A 42 -6.47 10.54 -8.76
C LYS A 42 -6.43 9.19 -8.06
N VAL A 43 -5.49 9.07 -7.13
CA VAL A 43 -5.39 7.92 -6.21
C VAL A 43 -6.35 8.17 -5.05
N THR A 44 -7.20 7.20 -4.78
CA THR A 44 -8.22 7.25 -3.72
C THR A 44 -7.75 6.50 -2.48
N HIS A 45 -8.45 6.69 -1.36
CA HIS A 45 -8.12 6.01 -0.12
C HIS A 45 -8.17 4.47 -0.26
N ALA A 46 -9.10 3.97 -1.07
CA ALA A 46 -9.25 2.54 -1.34
C ALA A 46 -8.04 1.94 -2.09
N ASP A 47 -7.36 2.72 -2.93
CA ASP A 47 -6.16 2.27 -3.64
C ASP A 47 -5.01 2.02 -2.65
N PHE A 48 -4.83 2.90 -1.66
CA PHE A 48 -3.83 2.71 -0.61
C PHE A 48 -4.11 1.50 0.26
N LYS A 49 -5.38 1.25 0.62
CA LYS A 49 -5.76 0.04 1.38
C LYS A 49 -5.40 -1.24 0.63
N LYS A 50 -5.82 -1.34 -0.63
CA LYS A 50 -5.51 -2.50 -1.50
C LYS A 50 -4.01 -2.65 -1.71
N ALA A 51 -3.29 -1.55 -1.94
CA ALA A 51 -1.85 -1.55 -2.16
C ALA A 51 -1.09 -2.03 -0.92
N LYS A 52 -1.46 -1.55 0.28
CA LYS A 52 -0.90 -1.99 1.55
C LYS A 52 -1.06 -3.49 1.74
N GLU A 53 -2.27 -4.01 1.59
CA GLU A 53 -2.55 -5.45 1.73
C GLU A 53 -1.70 -6.29 0.78
N LYS A 54 -1.61 -5.86 -0.49
CA LYS A 54 -0.83 -6.57 -1.51
C LYS A 54 0.68 -6.58 -1.23
N VAL A 55 1.24 -5.46 -0.79
CA VAL A 55 2.68 -5.38 -0.46
C VAL A 55 2.99 -6.21 0.78
N MET A 56 2.11 -6.18 1.80
CA MET A 56 2.28 -6.98 3.01
C MET A 56 2.14 -8.48 2.75
N PHE A 57 1.23 -8.89 1.88
CA PHE A 57 1.10 -10.29 1.49
C PHE A 57 2.39 -10.81 0.83
N LYS A 58 2.95 -10.07 -0.13
CA LYS A 58 4.23 -10.41 -0.76
C LYS A 58 5.39 -10.50 0.23
N LYS A 59 5.40 -9.65 1.27
CA LYS A 59 6.41 -9.69 2.33
C LYS A 59 6.32 -10.97 3.16
N LYS A 60 5.10 -11.48 3.41
CA LYS A 60 4.87 -12.72 4.16
C LYS A 60 5.19 -13.98 3.36
N GLU A 61 4.89 -14.02 2.05
CA GLU A 61 5.25 -15.16 1.19
C GLU A 61 6.77 -15.44 1.13
N GLY A 62 7.61 -14.43 1.40
CA GLY A 62 9.06 -14.59 1.47
C GLY A 62 9.59 -15.20 2.77
N VAL A 63 8.74 -15.42 3.78
CA VAL A 63 9.13 -16.02 5.06
C VAL A 63 8.64 -17.47 5.09
N PRO A 64 9.52 -18.48 5.15
CA PRO A 64 9.09 -19.87 5.28
C PRO A 64 8.27 -20.04 6.56
N GLU A 65 7.01 -20.46 6.44
CA GLU A 65 6.22 -20.97 7.57
C GLU A 65 6.90 -22.27 8.05
N GLY A 66 7.61 -22.20 9.18
CA GLY A 66 8.25 -23.38 9.79
C GLY A 66 9.66 -23.19 10.34
N LEU A 67 10.18 -21.97 10.45
CA LEU A 67 11.41 -21.69 11.21
C LEU A 67 11.11 -21.30 12.66
N TYR A 68 10.29 -22.09 13.33
CA TYR A 68 10.22 -22.23 14.80
C TYR A 68 9.72 -23.63 15.14
#